data_AF-A0A7S9C3K4-F1
#
_entry.id   AF-A0A7S9C3K4-F1
#
_cell.length_a   1.000
_cell.length_b   1.000
_cell.length_c   1.000
_cell.angle_alpha   90.00
_cell.angle_beta   90.00
_cell.angle_gamma   90.00
#
_symmetry.space_group_name_H-M   'P 1'
#
loop_
_entity.id
_entity.type
_entity.pdbx_description
1 polymer ?
#
loop_
_entity_poly.entity_id
_entity_poly.type
_entity_poly.pdbx_seq_one_letter_code
_entity_poly.pdbx_strand_id
1 'polypeptide(L)'
;MSSSATRLLLLPALFALALLAGCATLAHDPALVKGQSTAQDVQARYGQPVRSWSNPDGGQTLEYSSQPFGQTCYLVTLDRAGRLLTIEDTLTEASRFAIETGMTQLQVSRRLGLERSRMFFKLSGEDVWDWNVRPDQGGYLLRFNVHFKNGVVARLSQSMVVPGKFPFGDD
;
A
#
# COMPACT_ATOMS: atom_id res chain seq x y z
N MET A 1 -36.29 35.58 32.58
CA MET A 1 -35.02 35.89 31.90
C MET A 1 -34.46 34.64 31.25
N SER A 2 -34.13 34.80 29.97
CA SER A 2 -33.43 33.96 28.98
C SER A 2 -32.85 32.58 29.38
N SER A 3 -33.42 31.53 28.77
CA SER A 3 -32.81 30.21 28.58
C SER A 3 -31.75 30.29 27.46
N SER A 4 -30.56 30.79 27.80
CA SER A 4 -29.42 30.91 26.84
C SER A 4 -28.22 30.02 27.18
N ALA A 5 -28.17 29.43 28.38
CA ALA A 5 -26.97 28.70 28.83
C ALA A 5 -26.84 27.29 28.21
N THR A 6 -27.94 26.63 27.85
CA THR A 6 -27.91 25.25 27.35
C THR A 6 -27.42 25.15 25.90
N ARG A 7 -27.55 26.22 25.09
CA ARG A 7 -27.06 26.24 23.70
C ARG A 7 -25.55 26.45 23.59
N LEU A 8 -24.91 27.03 24.62
CA LEU A 8 -23.50 27.43 24.56
C LEU A 8 -22.51 26.28 24.87
N LEU A 9 -22.97 25.22 25.53
CA LEU A 9 -22.14 24.07 25.91
C LEU A 9 -22.13 22.92 24.87
N LEU A 10 -22.99 22.98 23.85
CA LEU A 10 -23.06 21.98 22.78
C LEU A 10 -21.98 22.16 21.70
N LEU A 11 -21.45 23.37 21.52
CA LEU A 11 -20.43 23.68 20.50
C LEU A 11 -19.05 23.05 20.75
N PRO A 12 -18.47 23.05 21.97
CA PRO A 12 -17.14 22.45 22.19
C PRO A 12 -17.17 20.91 22.15
N ALA A 13 -18.30 20.29 22.50
CA ALA A 13 -18.46 18.83 22.44
C ALA A 13 -18.52 18.31 20.99
N LEU A 14 -19.13 19.07 20.07
CA LEU A 14 -19.15 18.73 18.64
C LEU A 14 -17.76 18.87 18.00
N PHE A 15 -16.96 19.86 18.44
CA PHE A 15 -15.61 20.11 17.92
C PHE A 15 -14.61 19.03 18.38
N ALA A 16 -14.76 18.50 19.60
CA ALA A 16 -13.95 17.39 20.11
C ALA A 16 -14.23 16.05 19.38
N LEU A 17 -15.47 15.81 18.94
CA LEU A 17 -15.82 14.60 18.19
C LEU A 17 -15.29 14.60 16.75
N ALA A 18 -15.18 15.77 16.12
CA ALA A 18 -14.63 15.92 14.77
C ALA A 18 -13.12 15.63 14.70
N LEU A 19 -12.40 15.76 15.82
CA LEU A 19 -10.95 15.53 15.90
C LEU A 19 -10.56 14.04 15.98
N LEU A 20 -11.53 13.12 16.15
CA LEU A 20 -11.28 11.67 16.07
C LEU A 20 -11.51 11.07 14.68
N ALA A 21 -11.81 11.89 13.66
CA ALA A 21 -11.76 11.46 12.27
C ALA A 21 -10.29 11.24 11.86
N GLY A 22 -9.68 10.15 12.32
CA GLY A 22 -8.41 9.68 11.80
C GLY A 22 -8.51 9.52 10.28
N CYS A 23 -7.43 9.81 9.55
CA CYS A 23 -7.39 9.57 8.11
C CYS A 23 -7.76 8.11 7.84
N ALA A 24 -8.95 7.87 7.29
CA ALA A 24 -9.38 6.54 6.88
C ALA A 24 -8.45 6.07 5.75
N THR A 25 -7.58 5.11 6.06
CA THR A 25 -6.80 4.41 5.03
C THR A 25 -7.75 3.54 4.21
N LEU A 26 -7.41 3.26 2.96
CA LEU A 26 -8.21 2.40 2.07
C LEU A 26 -8.53 1.03 2.71
N ALA A 27 -7.58 0.43 3.46
CA ALA A 27 -7.79 -0.82 4.20
C ALA A 27 -8.77 -0.74 5.39
N HIS A 28 -9.09 0.47 5.88
CA HIS A 28 -9.93 0.69 7.06
C HIS A 28 -11.03 1.72 6.78
N ASP A 29 -11.48 1.85 5.53
CA ASP A 29 -12.57 2.75 5.18
C ASP A 29 -13.92 2.14 5.61
N PRO A 30 -14.62 2.71 6.61
CA PRO A 30 -15.89 2.17 7.09
C PRO A 30 -17.01 2.22 6.03
N ALA A 31 -16.85 3.00 4.96
CA ALA A 31 -17.80 3.05 3.86
C ALA A 31 -17.65 1.86 2.88
N LEU A 32 -16.53 1.14 2.94
CA LEU A 32 -16.28 -0.03 2.08
C LEU A 32 -16.62 -1.31 2.84
N VAL A 33 -17.77 -1.89 2.51
CA VAL A 33 -18.32 -3.07 3.21
C VAL A 33 -18.14 -4.32 2.37
N LYS A 34 -17.43 -5.31 2.92
CA LYS A 34 -17.22 -6.62 2.31
C LYS A 34 -18.56 -7.28 1.93
N GLY A 35 -18.62 -7.84 0.71
CA GLY A 35 -19.79 -8.47 0.11
C GLY A 35 -20.85 -7.49 -0.40
N GLN A 36 -20.71 -6.19 -0.14
CA GLN A 36 -21.71 -5.18 -0.51
C GLN A 36 -21.14 -4.14 -1.47
N SER A 37 -20.01 -3.51 -1.10
CA SER A 37 -19.36 -2.50 -1.93
C SER A 37 -18.84 -3.08 -3.23
N THR A 38 -18.82 -2.26 -4.26
CA THR A 38 -18.45 -2.62 -5.62
C THR A 38 -17.15 -1.97 -6.06
N ALA A 39 -16.62 -2.38 -7.22
CA ALA A 39 -15.52 -1.69 -7.88
C ALA A 39 -15.79 -0.18 -8.05
N GLN A 40 -17.02 0.17 -8.41
CA GLN A 40 -17.42 1.57 -8.63
C GLN A 40 -17.39 2.38 -7.32
N ASP A 41 -17.81 1.79 -6.20
CA ASP A 41 -17.76 2.46 -4.89
C ASP A 41 -16.31 2.77 -4.48
N VAL A 42 -15.40 1.82 -4.71
CA VAL A 42 -13.96 2.02 -4.45
C VAL A 42 -13.40 3.12 -5.35
N GLN A 43 -13.70 3.08 -6.65
CA GLN A 43 -13.21 4.07 -7.61
C GLN A 43 -13.79 5.47 -7.40
N ALA A 44 -15.05 5.57 -6.98
CA ALA A 44 -15.68 6.86 -6.66
C ALA A 44 -14.97 7.57 -5.49
N ARG A 45 -14.34 6.81 -4.60
CA ARG A 45 -13.67 7.33 -3.39
C ARG A 45 -12.17 7.51 -3.59
N TYR A 46 -11.52 6.57 -4.26
CA TYR A 46 -10.06 6.49 -4.38
C TYR A 46 -9.53 6.73 -5.79
N GLY A 47 -10.41 7.00 -6.76
CA GLY A 47 -10.04 7.15 -8.17
C GLY A 47 -9.76 5.83 -8.87
N GLN A 48 -9.21 5.93 -10.08
CA GLN A 48 -8.84 4.75 -10.86
C GLN A 48 -7.60 4.06 -10.25
N PRO A 49 -7.58 2.71 -10.21
CA PRO A 49 -6.40 1.99 -9.75
C PRO A 49 -5.24 2.16 -10.73
N VAL A 50 -4.00 2.03 -10.24
CA VAL A 50 -2.81 2.07 -11.10
C VAL A 50 -2.72 0.83 -12.00
N ARG A 51 -3.35 -0.26 -11.58
CA ARG A 51 -3.44 -1.51 -12.34
C ARG A 51 -4.67 -2.29 -11.92
N SER A 52 -5.26 -3.04 -12.86
CA SER A 52 -6.30 -4.02 -12.57
C SER A 52 -5.85 -5.39 -13.07
N TRP A 53 -6.07 -6.41 -12.26
CA TRP A 53 -5.67 -7.78 -12.56
C TRP A 53 -6.89 -8.68 -12.67
N SER A 54 -7.01 -9.44 -13.75
CA SER A 54 -7.99 -10.53 -13.82
C SER A 54 -7.54 -11.70 -12.93
N ASN A 55 -8.49 -12.32 -12.24
CA ASN A 55 -8.24 -13.47 -11.39
C ASN A 55 -8.79 -14.76 -12.04
N PRO A 56 -8.19 -15.93 -11.78
CA PRO A 56 -8.61 -17.20 -12.40
C PRO A 56 -10.07 -17.60 -12.08
N ASP A 57 -10.62 -17.11 -10.98
CA ASP A 57 -12.00 -17.36 -10.53
C ASP A 57 -13.04 -16.43 -11.21
N GLY A 58 -12.60 -15.61 -12.17
CA GLY A 58 -13.42 -14.62 -12.86
C GLY A 58 -13.59 -13.31 -12.09
N GLY A 59 -13.00 -13.19 -10.89
CA GLY A 59 -12.92 -11.93 -10.17
C GLY A 59 -11.83 -11.00 -10.71
N GLN A 60 -11.62 -9.90 -10.01
CA GLN A 60 -10.53 -8.97 -10.32
C GLN A 60 -9.90 -8.40 -9.06
N THR A 61 -8.64 -8.00 -9.17
CA THR A 61 -7.93 -7.27 -8.11
C THR A 61 -7.55 -5.89 -8.61
N LEU A 62 -8.00 -4.85 -7.93
CA LEU A 62 -7.61 -3.46 -8.19
C LEU A 62 -6.40 -3.11 -7.34
N GLU A 63 -5.40 -2.50 -7.95
CA GLU A 63 -4.15 -2.13 -7.30
C GLU A 63 -4.08 -0.62 -7.11
N TYR A 64 -3.90 -0.19 -5.86
CA TYR A 64 -3.74 1.20 -5.46
C TYR A 64 -2.38 1.36 -4.77
N SER A 65 -1.38 1.77 -5.54
CA SER A 65 -0.01 1.96 -5.04
C SER A 65 0.29 3.42 -4.76
N SER A 66 0.95 3.68 -3.62
CA SER A 66 1.54 4.99 -3.32
C SER A 66 2.99 5.12 -3.79
N GLN A 67 3.58 4.06 -4.36
CA GLN A 67 4.91 4.10 -4.95
C GLN A 67 4.93 5.09 -6.14
N PRO A 68 6.08 5.73 -6.43
CA PRO A 68 7.38 5.54 -5.81
C PRO A 68 7.65 6.44 -4.58
N PHE A 69 6.66 7.18 -4.08
CA PHE A 69 6.86 8.20 -3.05
C PHE A 69 6.32 7.81 -1.66
N GLY A 70 5.28 6.98 -1.61
CA GLY A 70 4.71 6.43 -0.39
C GLY A 70 5.28 5.07 0.00
N GLN A 71 4.62 4.39 0.94
CA GLN A 71 5.09 3.14 1.56
C GLN A 71 4.03 2.03 1.59
N THR A 72 2.91 2.23 0.90
CA THR A 72 1.76 1.31 0.89
C THR A 72 1.40 0.91 -0.53
N CYS A 73 0.88 -0.30 -0.67
CA CYS A 73 0.23 -0.76 -1.89
C CYS A 73 -0.98 -1.60 -1.50
N TYR A 74 -2.18 -1.10 -1.80
CA TYR A 74 -3.41 -1.80 -1.49
C TYR A 74 -3.87 -2.66 -2.67
N LEU A 75 -4.12 -3.94 -2.41
CA LEU A 75 -4.83 -4.82 -3.33
C LEU A 75 -6.27 -4.99 -2.86
N VAL A 76 -7.20 -4.54 -3.70
CA VAL A 76 -8.64 -4.66 -3.49
C VAL A 76 -9.15 -5.81 -4.33
N THR A 77 -9.47 -6.93 -3.70
CA THR A 77 -9.97 -8.12 -4.39
C THR A 77 -11.49 -8.08 -4.47
N LEU A 78 -12.02 -8.29 -5.66
CA LEU A 78 -13.43 -8.31 -5.99
C LEU A 78 -13.81 -9.69 -6.54
N ASP A 79 -15.00 -10.16 -6.20
CA ASP A 79 -15.55 -11.39 -6.77
C ASP A 79 -15.97 -11.22 -8.24
N ARG A 80 -16.43 -12.31 -8.86
CA ARG A 80 -16.94 -12.33 -10.25
C ARG A 80 -18.14 -11.40 -10.49
N ALA A 81 -18.86 -11.02 -9.44
CA ALA A 81 -19.98 -10.07 -9.50
C ALA A 81 -19.53 -8.62 -9.24
N GLY A 82 -18.23 -8.39 -9.09
CA GLY A 82 -17.64 -7.08 -8.84
C GLY A 82 -17.82 -6.59 -7.40
N ARG A 83 -18.10 -7.47 -6.44
CA ARG A 83 -18.29 -7.13 -5.02
C ARG A 83 -17.00 -7.34 -4.22
N LEU A 84 -16.79 -6.47 -3.24
CA LEU A 84 -15.61 -6.43 -2.39
C LEU A 84 -15.43 -7.70 -1.56
N LEU A 85 -14.28 -8.34 -1.69
CA LEU A 85 -13.88 -9.50 -0.88
C LEU A 85 -12.84 -9.14 0.18
N THR A 86 -11.75 -8.50 -0.22
CA THR A 86 -10.66 -8.11 0.68
C THR A 86 -10.02 -6.79 0.24
N ILE A 87 -9.42 -6.10 1.21
CA ILE A 87 -8.53 -4.98 1.00
C ILE A 87 -7.29 -5.26 1.85
N GLU A 88 -6.12 -5.35 1.22
CA GLU A 88 -4.89 -5.74 1.90
C GLU A 88 -3.77 -4.76 1.58
N ASP A 89 -3.07 -4.26 2.61
CA ASP A 89 -1.78 -3.58 2.41
C ASP A 89 -0.68 -4.64 2.21
N THR A 90 -0.20 -4.71 0.99
CA THR A 90 0.75 -5.73 0.56
C THR A 90 2.21 -5.40 0.87
N LEU A 91 2.50 -4.19 1.35
CA LEU A 91 3.84 -3.79 1.73
C LEU A 91 4.10 -3.89 3.23
N THR A 92 3.21 -4.55 3.98
CA THR A 92 3.44 -4.87 5.39
C THR A 92 4.62 -5.83 5.57
N GLU A 93 5.19 -5.86 6.76
CA GLU A 93 6.28 -6.78 7.09
C GLU A 93 5.89 -8.26 6.88
N ALA A 94 4.70 -8.65 7.33
CA ALA A 94 4.18 -10.00 7.14
C ALA A 94 4.07 -10.39 5.65
N SER A 95 3.57 -9.48 4.80
CA SER A 95 3.47 -9.73 3.35
C SER A 95 4.83 -9.90 2.68
N ARG A 96 5.84 -9.13 3.11
CA ARG A 96 7.20 -9.23 2.58
C ARG A 96 7.88 -10.55 2.96
N PHE A 97 7.61 -11.06 4.17
CA PHE A 97 8.09 -12.38 4.59
C PHE A 97 7.48 -13.54 3.82
N ALA A 98 6.36 -13.33 3.14
CA ALA A 98 5.76 -14.34 2.28
C ALA A 98 6.40 -14.42 0.87
N ILE A 99 7.43 -13.62 0.58
CA ILE A 99 8.22 -13.75 -0.65
C ILE A 99 9.32 -14.78 -0.44
N GLU A 100 9.40 -15.74 -1.35
CA GLU A 100 10.33 -16.88 -1.25
C GLU A 100 11.19 -16.99 -2.50
N THR A 101 12.39 -17.56 -2.33
CA THR A 101 13.27 -17.93 -3.44
C THR A 101 12.54 -18.84 -4.43
N GLY A 102 12.76 -18.63 -5.72
CA GLY A 102 12.11 -19.39 -6.80
C GLY A 102 10.77 -18.81 -7.27
N MET A 103 10.17 -17.85 -6.56
CA MET A 103 8.99 -17.15 -7.06
C MET A 103 9.31 -16.39 -8.35
N THR A 104 8.41 -16.45 -9.33
CA THR A 104 8.53 -15.68 -10.57
C THR A 104 8.28 -14.19 -10.32
N GLN A 105 8.77 -13.35 -11.22
CA GLN A 105 8.47 -11.92 -11.26
C GLN A 105 6.95 -11.62 -11.20
N LEU A 106 6.13 -12.37 -11.95
CA LEU A 106 4.67 -12.21 -11.91
C LEU A 106 4.08 -12.54 -10.54
N GLN A 107 4.55 -13.61 -9.90
CA GLN A 107 4.10 -13.96 -8.54
C GLN A 107 4.45 -12.87 -7.53
N VAL A 108 5.63 -12.26 -7.65
CA VAL A 108 6.01 -11.12 -6.79
C VAL A 108 5.15 -9.89 -7.07
N SER A 109 4.94 -9.50 -8.33
CA SER A 109 4.03 -8.39 -8.66
C SER A 109 2.60 -8.62 -8.18
N ARG A 110 2.09 -9.86 -8.26
CA ARG A 110 0.76 -10.21 -7.74
C ARG A 110 0.67 -10.12 -6.22
N ARG A 111 1.79 -10.27 -5.51
CA ARG A 111 1.85 -10.24 -4.04
C ARG A 111 2.13 -8.86 -3.48
N LEU A 112 2.99 -8.06 -4.11
CA LEU A 112 3.44 -6.75 -3.60
C LEU A 112 2.90 -5.54 -4.39
N GLY A 113 2.33 -5.79 -5.57
CA GLY A 113 1.92 -4.73 -6.51
C GLY A 113 3.10 -3.98 -7.13
N LEU A 114 2.83 -2.76 -7.61
CA LEU A 114 3.76 -1.90 -8.33
C LEU A 114 4.97 -1.53 -7.46
N GLU A 115 6.14 -1.88 -7.98
CA GLU A 115 7.44 -1.50 -7.45
C GLU A 115 7.76 -0.01 -7.60
N ARG A 116 8.67 0.49 -6.74
CA ARG A 116 9.25 1.84 -6.84
C ARG A 116 10.16 1.94 -8.05
N SER A 117 11.04 0.95 -8.24
CA SER A 117 12.03 0.94 -9.30
C SER A 117 12.46 -0.48 -9.69
N ARG A 118 13.02 -0.61 -10.89
CA ARG A 118 13.66 -1.82 -11.41
C ARG A 118 15.04 -1.47 -11.94
N MET A 119 16.05 -2.27 -11.61
CA MET A 119 17.43 -2.04 -12.01
C MET A 119 18.13 -3.36 -12.33
N PHE A 120 18.73 -3.47 -13.52
CA PHE A 120 19.54 -4.61 -13.89
C PHE A 120 21.03 -4.37 -13.61
N PHE A 121 21.65 -5.28 -12.85
CA PHE A 121 23.07 -5.22 -12.51
C PHE A 121 23.88 -6.21 -13.34
N LYS A 122 24.64 -5.69 -14.32
CA LYS A 122 25.40 -6.49 -15.29
C LYS A 122 26.41 -7.46 -14.64
N LEU A 123 27.07 -7.07 -13.54
CA LEU A 123 28.10 -7.88 -12.90
C LEU A 123 27.53 -9.12 -12.19
N SER A 124 26.39 -9.00 -11.53
CA SER A 124 25.73 -10.14 -10.85
C SER A 124 24.79 -10.91 -11.78
N GLY A 125 24.32 -10.26 -12.85
CA GLY A 125 23.25 -10.74 -13.72
C GLY A 125 21.88 -10.71 -13.04
N GLU A 126 21.70 -9.87 -12.03
CA GLU A 126 20.45 -9.75 -11.28
C GLU A 126 19.60 -8.58 -11.79
N ASP A 127 18.29 -8.81 -11.92
CA ASP A 127 17.28 -7.76 -12.03
C ASP A 127 16.72 -7.50 -10.62
N VAL A 128 16.84 -6.27 -10.13
CA VAL A 128 16.52 -5.91 -8.75
C VAL A 128 15.36 -4.95 -8.76
N TRP A 129 14.28 -5.34 -8.11
CA TRP A 129 13.10 -4.50 -7.94
C TRP A 129 13.03 -4.08 -6.48
N ASP A 130 12.60 -2.85 -6.23
CA ASP A 130 12.51 -2.35 -4.86
C ASP A 130 11.22 -1.58 -4.59
N TRP A 131 10.80 -1.59 -3.33
CA TRP A 131 9.64 -0.86 -2.80
C TRP A 131 10.08 -0.02 -1.62
N ASN A 132 9.58 1.22 -1.52
CA ASN A 132 9.60 1.93 -0.26
C ASN A 132 8.62 1.25 0.70
N VAL A 133 9.04 0.96 1.92
CA VAL A 133 8.23 0.28 2.92
C VAL A 133 8.34 1.00 4.26
N ARG A 134 7.37 0.77 5.15
CA ARG A 134 7.44 1.33 6.50
C ARG A 134 8.62 0.73 7.27
N PRO A 135 9.52 1.55 7.83
CA PRO A 135 10.58 1.07 8.71
C PRO A 135 10.00 0.59 10.04
N ASP A 136 10.71 -0.31 10.71
CA ASP A 136 10.38 -0.79 12.06
C ASP A 136 10.63 0.28 13.14
N GLN A 137 11.54 1.23 12.87
CA GLN A 137 11.88 2.33 13.77
C GLN A 137 11.90 3.68 13.03
N GLY A 138 11.84 4.77 13.79
CA GLY A 138 12.01 6.12 13.24
C GLY A 138 13.47 6.42 12.89
N GLY A 139 13.68 7.43 12.03
CA GLY A 139 15.00 8.00 11.76
C GLY A 139 15.67 7.55 10.46
N TYR A 140 15.07 6.63 9.71
CA TYR A 140 15.49 6.24 8.36
C TYR A 140 14.28 5.89 7.50
N LEU A 141 14.50 5.82 6.19
CA LEU A 141 13.58 5.21 5.24
C LEU A 141 14.07 3.79 4.94
N LEU A 142 13.14 2.88 4.65
CA LEU A 142 13.47 1.49 4.36
C LEU A 142 13.04 1.13 2.94
N ARG A 143 13.94 0.51 2.20
CA ARG A 143 13.63 -0.15 0.93
C ARG A 143 13.69 -1.66 1.11
N PHE A 144 12.67 -2.36 0.61
CA PHE A 144 12.69 -3.81 0.47
C PHE A 144 13.04 -4.16 -0.97
N ASN A 145 14.10 -4.94 -1.16
CA ASN A 145 14.60 -5.30 -2.48
C ASN A 145 14.40 -6.78 -2.74
N VAL A 146 13.87 -7.10 -3.91
CA VAL A 146 13.76 -8.46 -4.44
C VAL A 146 14.74 -8.60 -5.59
N HIS A 147 15.70 -9.52 -5.45
CA HIS A 147 16.71 -9.78 -6.47
C HIS A 147 16.28 -10.98 -7.29
N PHE A 148 16.10 -10.80 -8.59
CA PHE A 148 15.76 -11.85 -9.54
C PHE A 148 16.99 -12.28 -10.32
N LYS A 149 17.11 -13.59 -10.57
CA LYS A 149 18.08 -14.16 -11.52
C LYS A 149 17.36 -15.19 -12.36
N ASN A 150 17.53 -15.13 -13.68
CA ASN A 150 16.80 -15.98 -14.63
C ASN A 150 15.26 -15.93 -14.44
N GLY A 151 14.71 -14.76 -14.11
CA GLY A 151 13.26 -14.53 -13.97
C GLY A 151 12.62 -14.99 -12.66
N VAL A 152 13.39 -15.54 -11.72
CA VAL A 152 12.91 -15.98 -10.41
C VAL A 152 13.68 -15.32 -9.26
N VAL A 153 13.04 -15.20 -8.10
CA VAL A 153 13.65 -14.65 -6.88
C VAL A 153 14.88 -15.48 -6.53
N ALA A 154 16.04 -14.84 -6.49
CA ALA A 154 17.31 -15.42 -6.06
C ALA A 154 17.58 -15.12 -4.58
N ARG A 155 17.27 -13.89 -4.13
CA ARG A 155 17.46 -13.45 -2.75
C ARG A 155 16.64 -12.18 -2.45
N LEU A 156 16.50 -11.91 -1.16
CA LEU A 156 15.90 -10.69 -0.64
C LEU A 156 16.97 -9.84 0.05
N SER A 157 16.78 -8.53 0.09
CA SER A 157 17.59 -7.65 0.92
C SER A 157 16.79 -6.43 1.36
N GLN A 158 17.34 -5.66 2.29
CA GLN A 158 16.80 -4.36 2.67
C GLN A 158 17.90 -3.31 2.61
N SER A 159 17.53 -2.09 2.24
CA SER A 159 18.43 -0.95 2.23
C SER A 159 17.86 0.17 3.09
N MET A 160 18.61 0.54 4.13
CA MET A 160 18.31 1.72 4.94
C MET A 160 18.79 2.96 4.20
N VAL A 161 17.91 3.93 4.04
CA VAL A 161 18.23 5.24 3.49
C VAL A 161 18.10 6.24 4.63
N VAL A 162 19.25 6.68 5.13
CA VAL A 162 19.31 7.73 6.14
C VAL A 162 19.23 9.07 5.40
N PRO A 163 18.22 9.92 5.65
CA PRO A 163 18.21 11.26 5.09
C PRO A 163 19.48 11.99 5.52
N GLY A 164 20.28 12.44 4.55
CA GLY A 164 21.52 13.15 4.84
C GLY A 164 21.23 14.39 5.69
N LYS A 165 22.09 14.64 6.69
CA LYS A 165 22.04 15.85 7.52
C LYS A 165 22.57 17.10 6.78
N PHE A 166 23.02 16.95 5.53
CA PHE A 166 23.73 17.97 4.75
C PHE A 166 23.12 18.17 3.36
N PRO A 167 23.09 19.41 2.83
CA PRO A 167 22.34 19.79 1.62
C PRO A 167 22.98 19.39 0.29
N PHE A 168 24.06 18.61 0.28
CA PHE A 168 24.71 18.12 -0.92
C PHE A 168 24.88 16.61 -0.79
N GLY A 169 24.13 15.87 -1.60
CA GLY A 169 24.05 14.42 -1.57
C GLY A 169 25.20 13.75 -2.31
N ASP A 170 25.49 12.52 -1.92
CA ASP A 170 26.39 11.62 -2.63
C ASP A 170 25.64 11.04 -3.83
N ASP A 171 25.86 11.65 -5.00
CA ASP A 171 25.58 11.08 -6.32
C ASP A 171 26.49 9.86 -6.60
#